data_AF-A0A2V8V4X3-F1
#
_entry.id   AF-A0A2V8V4X3-F1
#
_cell.length_a   1.000
_cell.length_b   1.000
_cell.length_c   1.000
_cell.angle_alpha   90.00
_cell.angle_beta   90.00
_cell.angle_gamma   90.00
#
_symmetry.space_group_name_H-M   'P 1'
#
loop_
_entity.id
_entity.type
_entity.pdbx_description
1 polymer ?
#
loop_
_entity_poly.entity_id
_entity_poly.type
_entity_poly.pdbx_seq_one_letter_code
_entity_poly.pdbx_strand_id
1 'polypeptide(L)'
;MLYDFPHLGVGPAIPYGAYNQQRNEGFVNVGISHDTAEFAVESVRRWWRWIGRRRYPEAQRLLLCADGGGSNGSRNRAWKYHLQQLADQSGLSVTVCHS
;
A
#
# COMPACT_ATOMS: atom_id res chain seq x y z
N MET A 1 12.95 24.27 -13.16
CA MET A 1 13.18 24.77 -11.78
C MET A 1 11.83 25.30 -11.30
N LEU A 2 11.11 24.54 -10.48
CA LEU A 2 9.90 25.05 -9.83
C LEU A 2 9.96 24.61 -8.37
N TYR A 3 9.94 25.60 -7.51
CA TYR A 3 9.84 25.56 -6.06
C TYR A 3 8.50 26.21 -5.73
N ASP A 4 7.68 25.58 -4.89
CA ASP A 4 6.98 26.26 -3.80
C ASP A 4 6.56 25.24 -2.73
N PHE A 5 6.69 25.65 -1.47
CA PHE A 5 6.60 24.87 -0.21
C PHE A 5 5.28 25.27 0.53
N PRO A 6 5.05 25.02 1.83
CA PRO A 6 4.48 23.80 2.38
C PRO A 6 3.30 24.13 3.32
N HIS A 7 2.05 23.95 2.91
CA HIS A 7 0.96 23.96 3.89
C HIS A 7 -0.20 23.13 3.40
N LEU A 8 -0.39 22.00 4.07
CA LEU A 8 -1.65 21.29 4.32
C LEU A 8 -1.19 19.95 4.88
N GLY A 9 -0.85 19.98 6.17
CA GLY A 9 -0.77 18.78 6.98
C GLY A 9 -2.07 18.00 6.85
N VAL A 10 -1.94 16.68 7.01
CA VAL A 10 -2.92 15.64 6.71
C VAL A 10 -2.94 15.26 5.23
N GLY A 11 -1.85 14.64 4.77
CA GLY A 11 -1.90 13.82 3.56
C GLY A 11 -2.50 12.47 3.92
N PRO A 12 -3.79 12.17 3.66
CA PRO A 12 -4.19 10.77 3.60
C PRO A 12 -3.37 10.16 2.46
N ALA A 13 -2.58 9.12 2.75
CA ALA A 13 -2.09 8.22 1.72
C ALA A 13 -3.32 7.55 1.08
N ILE A 14 -3.92 8.23 0.11
CA ILE A 14 -4.96 7.71 -0.74
C ILE A 14 -4.20 6.91 -1.80
N PRO A 15 -4.32 5.57 -1.84
CA PRO A 15 -3.71 4.80 -2.90
C PRO A 15 -4.34 5.23 -4.23
N TYR A 16 -3.58 5.99 -5.01
CA TYR A 16 -4.02 6.44 -6.32
C TYR A 16 -4.04 5.23 -7.28
N GLY A 17 -5.23 4.80 -7.65
CA GLY A 17 -5.45 3.89 -8.78
C GLY A 17 -5.43 2.40 -8.42
N ALA A 18 -6.60 1.86 -8.08
CA ALA A 18 -6.88 0.44 -8.24
C ALA A 18 -7.12 0.15 -9.74
N TYR A 19 -6.06 -0.07 -10.51
CA TYR A 19 -6.18 -0.53 -11.90
C TYR A 19 -6.29 -2.06 -11.91
N ASN A 20 -7.36 -2.59 -12.52
CA ASN A 20 -7.76 -4.01 -12.46
C ASN A 20 -7.58 -4.68 -13.82
N GLN A 21 -6.78 -5.75 -13.90
CA GLN A 21 -6.91 -6.76 -14.95
C GLN A 21 -6.87 -8.18 -14.36
N GLN A 22 -8.06 -8.64 -13.94
CA GLN A 22 -8.55 -10.03 -14.03
C GLN A 22 -7.61 -11.15 -13.59
N ARG A 23 -7.69 -11.44 -12.29
CA ARG A 23 -7.54 -12.76 -11.61
C ARG A 23 -7.99 -12.52 -10.17
N ASN A 24 -8.14 -13.57 -9.36
CA ASN A 24 -8.58 -13.48 -7.95
C ASN A 24 -7.58 -12.72 -7.03
N GLU A 25 -7.31 -11.45 -7.36
CA GLU A 25 -6.17 -10.65 -6.97
C GLU A 25 -6.63 -9.19 -6.78
N GLY A 26 -6.29 -8.59 -5.64
CA GLY A 26 -6.45 -7.16 -5.40
C GLY A 26 -5.19 -6.40 -5.82
N PHE A 27 -5.34 -5.18 -6.34
CA PHE A 27 -4.21 -4.33 -6.73
C PHE A 27 -4.29 -2.97 -6.04
N VAL A 28 -3.16 -2.52 -5.49
CA VAL A 28 -3.02 -1.21 -4.84
C VAL A 28 -1.68 -0.60 -5.23
N ASN A 29 -1.70 0.68 -5.60
CA ASN A 29 -0.50 1.47 -5.81
C ASN A 29 -0.23 2.33 -4.55
N VAL A 30 0.99 2.26 -4.04
CA VAL A 30 1.47 2.99 -2.85
C VAL A 30 2.63 3.87 -3.28
N GLY A 31 2.38 5.17 -3.44
CA GLY A 31 3.42 6.17 -3.75
C GLY A 31 4.10 6.73 -2.49
N ILE A 32 5.38 7.12 -2.59
CA ILE A 32 6.12 7.74 -1.47
C ILE A 32 5.74 9.20 -1.30
N SER A 33 5.51 9.61 -0.06
CA SER A 33 6.11 10.84 0.45
C SER A 33 6.30 10.72 1.95
N HIS A 34 7.56 10.73 2.42
CA HIS A 34 8.04 10.97 3.79
C HIS A 34 7.42 10.18 4.99
N ASP A 35 6.38 9.38 4.78
CA ASP A 35 5.67 8.69 5.84
C ASP A 35 6.39 7.41 6.29
N THR A 36 6.12 6.95 7.50
CA THR A 36 6.73 5.72 8.05
C THR A 36 6.19 4.46 7.36
N ALA A 37 6.96 3.36 7.45
CA ALA A 37 6.53 2.05 6.93
C ALA A 37 5.18 1.60 7.52
N GLU A 38 4.95 1.93 8.80
CA GLU A 38 3.69 1.67 9.49
C GLU A 38 2.52 2.41 8.84
N PHE A 39 2.69 3.71 8.58
CA PHE A 39 1.63 4.54 7.98
C PHE A 39 1.25 4.08 6.57
N ALA A 40 2.26 3.71 5.76
CA ALA A 40 2.04 3.18 4.43
C ALA A 40 1.22 1.88 4.47
N VAL A 41 1.59 0.93 5.33
CA VAL A 41 0.83 -0.32 5.46
C VAL A 41 -0.55 -0.10 6.08
N GLU A 42 -0.68 0.80 7.04
CA GLU A 42 -1.98 1.10 7.66
C GLU A 42 -2.96 1.71 6.65
N SER A 43 -2.46 2.47 5.68
CA SER A 43 -3.27 3.01 4.59
C SER A 43 -3.80 1.89 3.67
N VAL A 44 -2.95 0.90 3.34
CA VAL A 44 -3.37 -0.31 2.62
C VAL A 44 -4.37 -1.12 3.45
N ARG A 45 -4.15 -1.26 4.75
CA ARG A 45 -5.06 -1.98 5.66
C ARG A 45 -6.44 -1.35 5.68
N ARG A 46 -6.52 -0.03 5.80
CA ARG A 46 -7.79 0.71 5.77
C ARG A 46 -8.48 0.53 4.43
N TRP A 47 -7.76 0.69 3.32
CA TRP A 47 -8.32 0.45 2.00
C TRP A 47 -8.91 -0.96 1.88
N TRP A 48 -8.19 -2.00 2.33
CA TRP A 48 -8.68 -3.38 2.29
C TRP A 48 -9.95 -3.56 3.13
N ARG A 49 -9.97 -3.03 4.35
CA ARG A 49 -11.13 -3.15 5.26
C ARG A 49 -12.38 -2.47 4.73
N TRP A 50 -12.25 -1.28 4.14
CA TRP A 50 -13.38 -0.46 3.71
C TRP A 50 -13.86 -0.76 2.29
N ILE A 51 -12.92 -1.02 1.38
CA ILE A 51 -13.19 -1.12 -0.06
C ILE A 51 -12.77 -2.50 -0.58
N GLY A 52 -11.51 -2.90 -0.37
CA GLY A 52 -10.92 -4.08 -0.97
C GLY A 52 -11.70 -5.36 -0.71
N ARG A 53 -12.02 -5.66 0.55
CA ARG A 53 -12.77 -6.88 0.93
C ARG A 53 -14.18 -6.95 0.34
N ARG A 54 -14.82 -5.79 0.10
CA ARG A 54 -16.18 -5.74 -0.49
C ARG A 54 -16.13 -5.89 -2.00
N ARG A 55 -15.11 -5.30 -2.63
CA ARG A 55 -14.96 -5.27 -4.09
C ARG A 55 -14.28 -6.52 -4.64
N TYR A 56 -13.49 -7.20 -3.81
CA TYR A 56 -12.74 -8.42 -4.12
C TYR A 56 -12.93 -9.46 -3.00
N PRO A 57 -14.17 -9.93 -2.75
CA PRO A 57 -14.47 -10.80 -1.62
C PRO A 57 -13.77 -12.17 -1.68
N GLU A 58 -13.43 -12.63 -2.88
CA GLU A 58 -12.75 -13.91 -3.09
C GLU A 58 -11.23 -13.78 -3.12
N ALA A 59 -10.69 -12.55 -3.17
CA ALA A 59 -9.26 -12.35 -3.38
C ALA A 59 -8.44 -12.99 -2.25
N GLN A 60 -7.46 -13.78 -2.65
CA GLN A 60 -6.51 -14.45 -1.75
C GLN A 60 -5.13 -13.78 -1.79
N ARG A 61 -4.92 -12.88 -2.75
CA ARG A 61 -3.62 -12.27 -3.04
C ARG A 61 -3.78 -10.77 -3.25
N LEU A 62 -2.81 -10.01 -2.77
CA LEU A 62 -2.73 -8.56 -2.90
C LEU A 62 -1.40 -8.17 -3.54
N LEU A 63 -1.47 -7.51 -4.68
CA LEU A 63 -0.30 -6.94 -5.35
C LEU A 63 -0.18 -5.46 -4.99
N LEU A 64 0.95 -5.09 -4.39
CA LEU A 64 1.33 -3.73 -4.05
C LEU A 64 2.43 -3.26 -5.00
N CYS A 65 2.20 -2.17 -5.73
CA CYS A 65 3.28 -1.48 -6.44
C CYS A 65 3.80 -0.34 -5.57
N ALA A 66 5.08 -0.38 -5.25
CA ALA A 66 5.78 0.66 -4.51
C ALA A 66 7.05 1.06 -5.26
N ASP A 67 7.18 2.32 -5.63
CA ASP A 67 8.38 3.03 -6.10
C ASP A 67 9.69 2.86 -5.25
N GLY A 68 9.66 2.10 -4.15
CA GLY A 68 10.85 1.47 -3.56
C GLY A 68 11.78 2.39 -2.77
N GLY A 69 11.41 3.67 -2.61
CA GLY A 69 12.16 4.64 -1.82
C GLY A 69 11.80 4.66 -0.32
N GLY A 70 12.78 4.97 0.51
CA GLY A 70 12.59 5.29 1.93
C GLY A 70 11.88 4.21 2.76
N SER A 71 10.70 4.55 3.28
CA SER A 71 9.92 3.73 4.21
C SER A 71 9.35 2.45 3.61
N ASN A 72 9.13 2.41 2.30
CA ASN A 72 8.58 1.24 1.59
C ASN A 72 9.66 0.47 0.82
N GLY A 73 10.93 0.73 1.10
CA GLY A 73 12.04 0.08 0.42
C GLY A 73 12.10 -1.42 0.71
N SER A 74 12.49 -2.20 -0.29
CA SER A 74 12.62 -3.67 -0.21
C SER A 74 13.59 -4.17 0.88
N ARG A 75 14.49 -3.30 1.35
CA ARG A 75 15.45 -3.59 2.45
C ARG A 75 14.95 -3.11 3.82
N ASN A 76 13.85 -2.37 3.88
CA ASN A 76 13.31 -1.85 5.12
C ASN A 76 12.64 -2.98 5.93
N ARG A 77 13.14 -3.23 7.15
CA ARG A 77 12.60 -4.30 8.02
C ARG A 77 11.23 -3.94 8.58
N ALA A 78 10.98 -2.67 8.90
CA ALA A 78 9.68 -2.22 9.38
C ALA A 78 8.60 -2.40 8.29
N TRP A 79 8.95 -2.11 7.03
CA TRP A 79 8.08 -2.38 5.89
C TRP A 79 7.66 -3.85 5.81
N LYS A 80 8.64 -4.76 5.81
CA LYS A 80 8.36 -6.21 5.81
C LYS A 80 7.54 -6.65 7.01
N TYR A 81 7.86 -6.13 8.19
CA TYR A 81 7.15 -6.45 9.43
C TYR A 81 5.68 -6.06 9.35
N HIS A 82 5.37 -4.81 8.99
CA HIS A 82 3.99 -4.36 8.90
C HIS A 82 3.23 -5.07 7.77
N LEU A 83 3.87 -5.33 6.63
CA LEU A 83 3.26 -6.12 5.55
C LEU A 83 2.92 -7.54 5.99
N GLN A 84 3.79 -8.19 6.78
CA GLN A 84 3.48 -9.49 7.36
C GLN A 84 2.27 -9.40 8.28
N GLN A 85 2.21 -8.41 9.16
CA GLN A 85 1.04 -8.20 10.01
C GLN A 85 -0.24 -7.91 9.20
N LEU A 86 -0.13 -7.25 8.05
CA LEU A 86 -1.25 -7.06 7.13
C LEU A 86 -1.69 -8.41 6.53
N ALA A 87 -0.75 -9.22 6.06
CA ALA A 87 -1.03 -10.55 5.52
C ALA A 87 -1.74 -11.43 6.56
N ASP A 88 -1.20 -11.50 7.77
CA ASP A 88 -1.74 -12.33 8.87
C ASP A 88 -3.17 -11.92 9.24
N GLN A 89 -3.44 -10.61 9.32
CA GLN A 89 -4.77 -10.11 9.70
C GLN A 89 -5.79 -10.21 8.57
N SER A 90 -5.36 -10.14 7.32
CA SER A 90 -6.26 -10.14 6.17
C SER A 90 -6.47 -11.54 5.56
N GLY A 91 -5.58 -12.49 5.87
CA GLY A 91 -5.52 -13.79 5.19
C GLY A 91 -5.02 -13.70 3.75
N LEU A 92 -4.53 -12.54 3.31
CA LEU A 92 -4.03 -12.32 1.96
C LEU A 92 -2.54 -12.65 1.87
N SER A 93 -2.14 -13.29 0.78
CA SER A 93 -0.73 -13.30 0.39
C SER A 93 -0.39 -11.96 -0.26
N VAL A 94 0.49 -11.19 0.37
CA VAL A 94 0.88 -9.86 -0.11
C VAL A 94 2.17 -9.97 -0.93
N THR A 95 2.12 -9.50 -2.17
CA THR A 95 3.28 -9.39 -3.08
C THR A 95 3.58 -7.92 -3.31
N VAL A 96 4.86 -7.55 -3.25
CA VAL A 96 5.28 -6.17 -3.50
C VAL A 96 6.18 -6.13 -4.72
N CYS A 97 5.81 -5.31 -5.70
CA CYS A 97 6.64 -4.96 -6.84
C CYS A 97 7.28 -3.60 -6.60
N HIS A 98 8.59 -3.54 -6.84
CA HIS A 98 9.33 -2.29 -6.81
C HIS A 98 9.62 -1.82 -8.24
N SER A 99 9.34 -0.54 -8.51
CA SER A 99 9.60 0.11 -9.82
C SER A 99 11.00 0.68 -9.87
#